data_AF-A0A9P8ZWF2-F1
#
_entry.id   AF-A0A9P8ZWF2-F1
#
_cell.length_a   1.000
_cell.length_b   1.000
_cell.length_c   1.000
_cell.angle_alpha   90.00
_cell.angle_beta   90.00
_cell.angle_gamma   90.00
#
_symmetry.space_group_name_H-M   'P 1'
#
loop_
_entity.id
_entity.type
_entity.pdbx_description
1 polymer ?
#
loop_
_entity_poly.entity_id
_entity_poly.type
_entity_poly.pdbx_seq_one_letter_code
_entity_poly.pdbx_strand_id
1 'polypeptide(L)'
;MNTGDDNFICEWIHWKRGFDLCIQNAPEAEITTHVWPNSNFFWQLVRWQKSSIQSYRRKLFHSPGIETMWPKHPYTTRKMFERLLRPFYMWLYFLTWAYTLGNYPILGLAFLAYFACGWHISYRAFVKQYPYCRRKVWAAWLMDYCYAIVDVYAWLTLNQEGWLTRDDKPSADLKKS
;
A
#
# COMPACT_ATOMS: atom_id res chain seq x y z
N MET A 1 -17.38 -4.02 14.61
CA MET A 1 -15.96 -3.61 14.44
C MET A 1 -15.66 -3.60 12.96
N ASN A 2 -15.35 -2.44 12.41
CA ASN A 2 -15.14 -2.25 10.98
C ASN A 2 -13.66 -2.43 10.61
N THR A 3 -13.40 -2.87 9.38
CA THR A 3 -12.04 -2.90 8.83
C THR A 3 -11.41 -1.50 8.94
N GLY A 4 -10.29 -1.37 9.66
CA GLY A 4 -9.65 -0.09 10.02
C GLY A 4 -9.62 0.22 11.53
N ASP A 5 -10.11 -0.70 12.38
CA ASP A 5 -10.07 -0.59 13.84
C ASP A 5 -8.64 -0.51 14.40
N ASP A 6 -7.70 -1.24 13.78
CA ASP A 6 -6.28 -1.23 14.11
C ASP A 6 -5.65 0.17 13.96
N ASN A 7 -5.91 0.81 12.82
CA ASN A 7 -5.42 2.15 12.53
C ASN A 7 -6.06 3.20 13.46
N PHE A 8 -7.34 3.05 13.80
CA PHE A 8 -8.02 3.93 14.73
C PHE A 8 -7.47 3.81 16.15
N ILE A 9 -7.29 2.57 16.64
CA ILE A 9 -6.75 2.32 17.98
C ILE A 9 -5.32 2.86 18.08
N CYS A 10 -4.46 2.58 17.09
CA CYS A 10 -3.11 3.13 17.04
C CYS A 10 -3.11 4.66 17.03
N GLU A 11 -4.00 5.28 16.26
CA GLU A 11 -4.13 6.74 16.22
C GLU A 11 -4.60 7.30 17.56
N TRP A 12 -5.57 6.67 18.21
CA TRP A 12 -6.07 7.09 19.50
C TRP A 12 -5.01 6.96 20.61
N ILE A 13 -4.30 5.83 20.66
CA ILE A 13 -3.19 5.61 21.61
C ILE A 13 -2.11 6.67 21.41
N HIS A 14 -1.70 6.89 20.15
CA HIS A 14 -0.61 7.80 19.87
C HIS A 14 -0.99 9.28 20.06
N TRP A 15 -2.10 9.72 19.45
CA TRP A 15 -2.47 11.14 19.41
C TRP A 15 -3.36 11.60 20.56
N LYS A 16 -4.23 10.72 21.11
CA LYS A 16 -5.13 11.09 22.21
C LYS A 16 -4.56 10.73 23.57
N ARG A 17 -3.73 9.68 23.66
CA ARG A 17 -3.11 9.24 24.92
C ARG A 17 -1.63 9.60 25.05
N GLY A 18 -0.97 10.01 23.95
CA GLY A 18 0.41 10.48 23.98
C GLY A 18 1.44 9.36 24.16
N PHE A 19 1.08 8.11 23.86
CA PHE A 19 2.02 7.00 23.91
C PHE A 19 2.84 6.90 22.62
N ASP A 20 4.11 6.53 22.76
CA ASP A 20 4.97 6.21 21.62
C ASP A 20 4.74 4.77 21.16
N LEU A 21 4.65 4.60 19.84
CA LEU A 21 4.52 3.29 19.21
C LEU A 21 5.90 2.81 18.75
N CYS A 22 6.31 1.63 19.21
CA CYS A 22 7.55 0.98 18.78
C CYS A 22 7.22 -0.33 18.06
N ILE A 23 7.93 -0.60 16.97
CA ILE A 23 7.84 -1.88 16.26
C ILE A 23 8.93 -2.79 16.81
N GLN A 24 8.51 -3.90 17.42
CA GLN A 24 9.44 -4.97 17.79
C GLN A 24 9.53 -5.94 16.61
N ASN A 25 10.73 -6.04 16.04
CA ASN A 25 11.03 -7.03 15.02
C ASN A 25 11.93 -8.10 15.64
N ALA A 26 11.36 -9.28 15.86
CA ALA A 26 12.06 -10.44 16.39
C ALA A 26 11.85 -11.60 15.40
N PRO A 27 12.92 -12.34 15.02
CA PRO A 27 12.79 -13.45 14.07
C PRO A 27 11.85 -14.55 14.59
N GLU A 28 11.67 -14.67 15.90
CA GLU A 28 10.75 -15.61 16.54
C GLU A 28 9.28 -15.19 16.41
N ALA A 29 9.01 -13.92 16.07
CA ALA A 29 7.68 -13.34 15.94
C ALA A 29 7.27 -13.13 14.47
N GLU A 30 7.80 -13.95 13.55
CA GLU A 30 7.43 -13.89 12.14
C GLU A 30 5.98 -14.36 11.93
N ILE A 31 5.13 -13.45 11.47
CA ILE A 31 3.73 -13.74 11.15
C ILE A 31 3.60 -13.89 9.63
N THR A 32 3.24 -15.08 9.16
CA THR A 32 2.95 -15.32 7.74
C THR A 32 1.51 -14.92 7.41
N THR A 33 1.32 -14.07 6.40
CA THR A 33 -0.02 -13.69 5.93
C THR A 33 -0.58 -14.76 5.00
N HIS A 34 -1.80 -15.22 5.27
CA HIS A 34 -2.52 -16.08 4.35
C HIS A 34 -2.97 -15.28 3.10
N VAL A 35 -2.48 -15.68 1.93
CA VAL A 35 -2.82 -15.07 0.64
C VAL A 35 -3.86 -15.94 -0.06
N TRP A 36 -4.94 -15.32 -0.54
CA TRP A 36 -5.97 -16.03 -1.30
C TRP A 36 -5.43 -16.49 -2.65
N PRO A 37 -5.72 -17.74 -3.08
CA PRO A 37 -5.23 -18.26 -4.37
C PRO A 37 -6.01 -17.73 -5.59
N ASN A 38 -7.01 -16.87 -5.39
CA ASN A 38 -7.94 -16.39 -6.41
C ASN A 38 -7.86 -14.86 -6.58
N SER A 39 -8.63 -14.35 -7.56
CA SER A 39 -8.72 -12.91 -7.86
C SER A 39 -9.23 -12.06 -6.69
N ASN A 40 -9.80 -12.66 -5.64
CA ASN A 40 -10.18 -11.93 -4.43
C ASN A 40 -8.98 -11.31 -3.73
N PHE A 41 -7.78 -11.86 -3.91
CA PHE A 41 -6.56 -11.25 -3.41
C PHE A 41 -6.34 -9.85 -4.01
N PHE A 42 -6.57 -9.68 -5.31
CA PHE A 42 -6.47 -8.37 -5.95
C PHE A 42 -7.48 -7.37 -5.37
N TRP A 43 -8.73 -7.80 -5.17
CA TRP A 43 -9.74 -6.97 -4.53
C TRP A 43 -9.39 -6.62 -3.09
N GLN A 44 -8.73 -7.52 -2.36
CA GLN A 44 -8.20 -7.25 -1.03
C GLN A 44 -7.11 -6.17 -1.05
N LEU A 45 -6.19 -6.20 -2.03
CA LEU A 45 -5.18 -5.16 -2.21
C LEU A 45 -5.82 -3.80 -2.50
N VAL A 46 -6.80 -3.75 -3.41
CA VAL A 46 -7.58 -2.54 -3.69
C VAL A 46 -8.26 -2.02 -2.42
N ARG A 47 -8.84 -2.91 -1.62
CA ARG A 47 -9.48 -2.55 -0.34
C ARG A 47 -8.49 -1.90 0.63
N TRP A 48 -7.34 -2.54 0.85
CA TRP A 48 -6.29 -2.00 1.72
C TRP A 48 -5.79 -0.64 1.23
N GLN A 49 -5.66 -0.48 -0.08
CA GLN A 49 -5.19 0.77 -0.66
C GLN A 49 -6.22 1.90 -0.52
N LYS A 50 -7.51 1.63 -0.77
CA LYS A 50 -8.60 2.60 -0.54
C LYS A 50 -8.64 3.05 0.93
N SER A 51 -8.58 2.10 1.86
CA SER A 51 -8.57 2.39 3.30
C SER A 51 -7.36 3.25 3.69
N SER A 52 -6.18 2.95 3.15
CA SER A 52 -4.97 3.74 3.36
C SER A 52 -5.11 5.17 2.84
N ILE A 53 -5.58 5.36 1.60
CA ILE A 53 -5.79 6.69 1.00
C ILE A 53 -6.78 7.51 1.83
N GLN A 54 -7.91 6.92 2.24
CA GLN A 54 -8.89 7.58 3.09
C GLN A 54 -8.29 7.99 4.45
N SER A 55 -7.51 7.09 5.06
CA SER A 55 -6.81 7.40 6.32
C SER A 55 -5.82 8.55 6.16
N TYR A 56 -5.00 8.55 5.11
CA TYR A 56 -4.04 9.63 4.85
C TYR A 56 -4.74 10.97 4.58
N ARG A 57 -5.81 10.98 3.79
CA ARG A 57 -6.61 12.20 3.54
C ARG A 57 -7.20 12.74 4.84
N ARG A 58 -7.78 11.88 5.68
CA ARG A 58 -8.33 12.28 6.98
C ARG A 58 -7.24 12.84 7.90
N LYS A 59 -6.08 12.19 7.97
CA LYS A 59 -4.95 12.59 8.83
C LYS A 59 -4.36 13.93 8.44
N LEU A 60 -4.09 14.12 7.15
CA LEU A 60 -3.47 15.33 6.65
C LEU A 60 -4.41 16.55 6.65
N PHE A 61 -5.71 16.35 6.37
CA PHE A 61 -6.62 17.48 6.18
C PHE A 61 -7.63 17.70 7.31
N HIS A 62 -7.86 16.74 8.20
CA HIS A 62 -8.94 16.85 9.19
C HIS A 62 -8.50 16.59 10.64
N SER A 63 -7.87 15.45 10.93
CA SER A 63 -7.46 15.08 12.29
C SER A 63 -6.26 14.15 12.21
N PRO A 64 -5.04 14.54 12.65
CA PRO A 64 -4.65 15.72 13.45
C PRO A 64 -4.42 17.02 12.66
N GLY A 65 -4.44 16.96 11.32
CA GLY A 65 -4.11 18.08 10.44
C GLY A 65 -2.61 18.21 10.18
N ILE A 66 -2.25 18.68 8.98
CA ILE A 66 -0.87 18.81 8.51
C ILE A 66 -0.04 19.72 9.42
N GLU A 67 -0.64 20.80 9.94
CA GLU A 67 0.01 21.77 10.83
C GLU A 67 0.47 21.13 12.13
N THR A 68 -0.30 20.19 12.67
CA THR A 68 0.05 19.47 13.91
C THR A 68 1.03 18.32 13.64
N MET A 69 0.88 17.64 12.49
CA MET A 69 1.69 16.47 12.16
C MET A 69 3.10 16.83 11.68
N TRP A 70 3.25 17.94 10.95
CA TRP A 70 4.53 18.30 10.33
C TRP A 70 5.64 18.57 11.36
N PRO A 71 5.41 19.34 12.45
CA PRO A 71 6.43 19.58 13.46
C PRO A 71 6.74 18.34 14.31
N LYS A 72 5.74 17.49 14.60
CA LYS A 72 5.90 16.31 15.49
C LYS A 72 6.48 15.09 14.78
N HIS A 73 6.00 14.80 13.57
CA HIS A 73 6.41 13.62 12.78
C HIS A 73 6.64 13.99 11.31
N PRO A 74 7.69 14.80 11.02
CA PRO A 74 7.93 15.30 9.66
C PRO A 74 8.14 14.17 8.65
N TYR A 75 8.85 13.11 9.04
CA TYR A 75 9.10 11.95 8.18
C TYR A 75 7.79 11.23 7.78
N THR A 76 6.94 10.93 8.77
CA THR A 76 5.65 10.25 8.54
C THR A 76 4.73 11.10 7.67
N THR A 77 4.63 12.39 7.95
CA THR A 77 3.82 13.34 7.19
C THR A 77 4.27 13.44 5.75
N ARG A 78 5.58 13.56 5.51
CA ARG A 78 6.17 13.55 4.17
C ARG A 78 5.87 12.25 3.44
N LYS A 79 6.02 11.09 4.09
CA LYS A 79 5.74 9.78 3.48
C LYS A 79 4.27 9.59 3.12
N MET A 80 3.34 10.08 3.94
CA MET A 80 1.91 10.07 3.62
C MET A 80 1.61 10.93 2.39
N PHE A 81 2.23 12.11 2.31
CA PHE A 81 2.10 13.00 1.16
C PHE A 81 2.68 12.38 -0.12
N GLU A 82 3.89 11.82 -0.06
CA GLU A 82 4.53 11.07 -1.15
C GLU A 82 3.64 9.91 -1.62
N ARG A 83 2.97 9.21 -0.72
CA ARG A 83 2.03 8.12 -1.05
C ARG A 83 0.76 8.62 -1.74
N LEU A 84 0.20 9.76 -1.32
CA LEU A 84 -0.96 10.33 -1.99
C LEU A 84 -0.63 10.81 -3.41
N LEU A 85 0.56 11.38 -3.60
CA LEU A 85 1.02 11.87 -4.91
C LEU A 85 1.57 10.77 -5.83
N ARG A 86 1.72 9.55 -5.32
CA ARG A 86 2.32 8.43 -6.05
C ARG A 86 1.74 8.18 -7.44
N PRO A 87 0.40 8.21 -7.68
CA PRO A 87 -0.13 8.02 -9.03
C PRO A 87 0.38 9.08 -10.01
N PHE A 88 0.52 10.33 -9.57
CA PHE A 88 1.03 11.42 -10.41
C PHE A 88 2.51 11.24 -10.74
N TYR A 89 3.33 10.93 -9.73
CA TYR A 89 4.75 10.65 -9.95
C TYR A 89 4.98 9.48 -10.88
N MET A 90 4.13 8.45 -10.79
CA MET A 90 4.21 7.29 -11.66
C MET A 90 3.98 7.67 -13.13
N TRP A 91 2.97 8.48 -13.43
CA TRP A 91 2.74 8.97 -14.80
C TRP A 91 3.91 9.80 -15.32
N LEU A 92 4.43 10.71 -14.51
CA LEU A 92 5.62 11.48 -14.86
C LEU A 92 6.83 10.58 -15.12
N TYR A 93 7.00 9.54 -14.31
CA TYR A 93 8.06 8.55 -14.48
C TYR A 93 7.94 7.77 -15.80
N PHE A 94 6.72 7.37 -16.19
CA PHE A 94 6.50 6.72 -17.48
C PHE A 94 6.78 7.65 -18.67
N LEU A 95 6.36 8.91 -18.58
CA LEU A 95 6.60 9.90 -19.64
C LEU A 95 8.09 10.21 -19.80
N THR A 96 8.81 10.36 -18.68
CA THR A 96 10.27 10.61 -18.70
C THR A 96 11.03 9.41 -19.26
N TRP A 97 10.61 8.17 -18.97
CA TRP A 97 11.18 6.97 -19.59
C TRP A 97 10.93 6.91 -21.09
N ALA A 98 9.70 7.16 -21.54
CA ALA A 98 9.36 7.17 -22.96
C ALA A 98 10.18 8.24 -23.72
N TYR A 99 10.30 9.44 -23.15
CA TYR A 99 11.11 10.51 -23.70
C TYR A 99 12.60 10.13 -23.77
N THR A 100 13.14 9.54 -22.70
CA THR A 100 14.56 9.17 -22.62
C THR A 100 14.91 8.07 -23.62
N LEU A 101 14.06 7.06 -23.78
CA LEU A 101 14.29 5.98 -24.75
C LEU A 101 14.19 6.48 -26.20
N GLY A 102 13.33 7.47 -26.48
CA GLY A 102 13.20 8.06 -27.80
C GLY A 102 14.37 8.96 -28.21
N ASN A 103 14.89 9.78 -27.27
CA ASN A 103 15.92 10.78 -27.58
C ASN A 103 17.35 10.29 -27.28
N TYR A 104 17.53 9.48 -26.24
CA TYR A 104 18.84 9.03 -25.75
C TYR A 104 18.84 7.52 -25.44
N PRO A 105 18.73 6.66 -26.47
CA PRO A 105 18.54 5.22 -26.28
C PRO A 105 19.69 4.55 -25.53
N ILE A 106 20.94 4.97 -25.75
CA ILE A 106 22.10 4.41 -25.03
C ILE A 106 22.01 4.69 -23.52
N LEU A 107 21.65 5.92 -23.16
CA LEU A 107 21.49 6.31 -21.76
C LEU A 107 20.29 5.60 -21.13
N GLY A 108 19.16 5.49 -21.84
CA GLY A 108 18.01 4.71 -21.40
C GLY A 108 18.34 3.23 -21.16
N LEU A 109 19.10 2.61 -22.08
CA LEU A 109 19.56 1.23 -21.92
C LEU A 109 20.53 1.07 -20.76
N ALA A 110 21.44 2.03 -20.54
CA ALA A 110 22.36 2.02 -19.40
C ALA A 110 21.59 2.09 -18.06
N PHE A 111 20.59 2.97 -17.95
CA PHE A 111 19.71 3.02 -16.78
C PHE A 111 18.93 1.72 -16.60
N LEU A 112 18.40 1.13 -17.68
CA LEU A 112 17.65 -0.12 -17.61
C LEU A 112 18.56 -1.27 -17.13
N ALA A 113 19.80 -1.33 -17.61
CA ALA A 113 20.80 -2.28 -17.14
C ALA A 113 21.12 -2.10 -15.66
N TYR A 114 21.25 -0.85 -15.19
CA TYR A 114 21.45 -0.54 -13.78
C TYR A 114 20.28 -1.04 -12.90
N PHE A 115 19.03 -0.77 -13.29
CA PHE A 115 17.85 -1.27 -12.58
C PHE A 115 17.77 -2.80 -12.61
N ALA A 116 18.04 -3.43 -13.76
CA ALA A 116 18.04 -4.89 -13.89
C ALA A 116 19.08 -5.55 -12.97
N CYS A 117 20.28 -4.96 -12.84
CA CYS A 117 21.29 -5.43 -11.89
C CYS A 117 20.80 -5.33 -10.44
N GLY A 118 20.17 -4.21 -10.06
CA GLY A 118 19.57 -4.03 -8.75
C GLY A 118 18.50 -5.07 -8.44
N TRP A 119 17.56 -5.30 -9.37
CA TRP A 119 16.53 -6.33 -9.25
C TRP A 119 17.14 -7.72 -9.10
N HIS A 120 18.14 -8.05 -9.92
CA HIS A 120 18.79 -9.35 -9.86
C HIS A 120 19.42 -9.61 -8.48
N ILE A 121 20.08 -8.62 -7.88
CA ILE A 121 20.66 -8.75 -6.54
C ILE A 121 19.54 -8.97 -5.50
N SER A 122 18.48 -8.16 -5.53
CA SER A 122 17.36 -8.26 -4.58
C SER A 122 16.61 -9.59 -4.68
N TYR A 123 16.24 -10.03 -5.88
CA TYR A 123 15.54 -11.30 -6.06
C TYR A 123 16.41 -12.51 -5.75
N ARG A 124 17.74 -12.43 -5.96
CA ARG A 124 18.66 -13.49 -5.51
C ARG A 124 18.70 -13.60 -3.99
N ALA A 125 18.73 -12.46 -3.28
CA ALA A 125 18.66 -12.45 -1.82
C ALA A 125 17.32 -13.03 -1.32
N PHE A 126 16.21 -12.63 -1.94
CA PHE A 126 14.88 -13.16 -1.64
C PHE A 126 14.79 -14.68 -1.82
N VAL A 127 15.29 -15.22 -2.94
CA VAL A 127 15.30 -16.67 -3.21
C VAL A 127 16.19 -17.43 -2.22
N LYS A 128 17.28 -16.82 -1.76
CA LYS A 128 18.17 -17.41 -0.75
C LYS A 128 17.46 -17.53 0.61
N GLN A 129 16.66 -16.53 0.98
CA GLN A 129 15.87 -16.53 2.21
C GLN A 129 14.65 -17.47 2.13
N TYR A 130 13.96 -17.49 0.98
CA TYR A 130 12.75 -18.27 0.76
C TYR A 130 12.91 -19.24 -0.44
N PRO A 131 13.64 -20.36 -0.26
CA PRO A 131 13.95 -21.28 -1.36
C PRO A 131 12.71 -21.91 -2.01
N TYR A 132 11.61 -22.06 -1.25
CA TYR A 132 10.33 -22.58 -1.76
C TYR A 132 9.64 -21.61 -2.75
N CYS A 133 9.93 -20.31 -2.69
CA CYS A 133 9.40 -19.30 -3.61
C CYS A 133 10.15 -19.24 -4.95
N ARG A 134 11.24 -19.99 -5.14
CA ARG A 134 12.11 -19.90 -6.34
C ARG A 134 11.37 -20.10 -7.66
N ARG A 135 10.37 -20.98 -7.71
CA ARG A 135 9.55 -21.23 -8.92
C ARG A 135 8.49 -20.14 -9.17
N LYS A 136 8.24 -19.28 -8.18
CA LYS A 136 7.18 -18.27 -8.17
C LYS A 136 7.73 -16.85 -7.96
N VAL A 137 9.01 -16.62 -8.26
CA VAL A 137 9.65 -15.29 -8.17
C VAL A 137 8.92 -14.24 -9.02
N TRP A 138 8.36 -14.65 -10.15
CA TRP A 138 7.52 -13.78 -10.99
C TRP A 138 6.31 -13.21 -10.22
N ALA A 139 5.77 -13.94 -9.24
CA ALA A 139 4.65 -13.47 -8.43
C ALA A 139 5.11 -12.41 -7.41
N ALA A 140 6.32 -12.56 -6.84
CA ALA A 140 6.93 -11.53 -6.00
C ALA A 140 7.19 -10.26 -6.83
N TRP A 141 7.75 -10.41 -8.03
CA TRP A 141 7.91 -9.29 -8.95
C TRP A 141 6.59 -8.62 -9.30
N LEU A 142 5.56 -9.39 -9.64
CA LEU A 142 4.23 -8.84 -9.93
C LEU A 142 3.67 -8.07 -8.73
N MET A 143 3.87 -8.56 -7.50
CA MET A 143 3.48 -7.88 -6.28
C MET A 143 4.24 -6.58 -6.03
N ASP A 144 5.53 -6.54 -6.36
CA ASP A 144 6.34 -5.33 -6.24
C ASP A 144 5.85 -4.23 -7.18
N TYR A 145 5.24 -4.57 -8.33
CA TYR A 145 4.76 -3.61 -9.33
C TYR A 145 3.24 -3.44 -9.40
N CYS A 146 2.45 -4.26 -8.69
CA CYS A 146 0.99 -4.23 -8.78
C CYS A 146 0.40 -2.88 -8.30
N TYR A 147 1.13 -2.15 -7.45
CA TYR A 147 0.73 -0.82 -6.99
C TYR A 147 0.44 0.14 -8.16
N ALA A 148 1.10 -0.03 -9.31
CA ALA A 148 0.89 0.83 -10.47
C ALA A 148 -0.57 0.81 -10.96
N ILE A 149 -1.20 -0.36 -10.91
CA ILE A 149 -2.60 -0.56 -11.30
C ILE A 149 -3.52 -0.32 -10.11
N VAL A 150 -3.18 -0.91 -8.95
CA VAL A 150 -4.00 -0.85 -7.73
C VAL A 150 -4.18 0.58 -7.24
N ASP A 151 -3.12 1.40 -7.27
CA ASP A 151 -3.19 2.79 -6.79
C ASP A 151 -4.10 3.63 -7.67
N VAL A 152 -3.93 3.55 -9.00
CA VAL A 152 -4.78 4.30 -9.95
C VAL A 152 -6.24 3.87 -9.81
N TYR A 153 -6.50 2.57 -9.77
CA TYR A 153 -7.85 2.05 -9.61
C TYR A 153 -8.48 2.46 -8.28
N ALA A 154 -7.73 2.39 -7.17
CA ALA A 154 -8.20 2.78 -5.85
C ALA A 154 -8.52 4.28 -5.77
N TRP A 155 -7.74 5.13 -6.46
CA TRP A 155 -8.01 6.56 -6.56
C TRP A 155 -9.27 6.87 -7.37
N LEU A 156 -9.46 6.22 -8.52
CA LEU A 156 -10.64 6.41 -9.37
C LEU A 156 -11.93 5.91 -8.70
N THR A 157 -11.84 4.81 -7.94
CA THR A 157 -12.99 4.19 -7.26
C THR A 157 -13.13 4.64 -5.81
N LEU A 158 -12.44 5.71 -5.40
CA LEU A 158 -12.44 6.17 -4.01
C LEU A 158 -13.83 6.63 -3.54
N ASN A 159 -14.61 7.24 -4.44
CA ASN A 159 -15.97 7.72 -4.19
C ASN A 159 -17.04 6.63 -4.27
N GLN A 160 -16.70 5.46 -4.85
CA GLN A 160 -17.59 4.32 -4.82
C GLN A 160 -17.49 3.71 -3.43
N GLU A 161 -18.47 4.02 -2.58
CA GLU A 161 -18.74 3.34 -1.33
C GLU A 161 -19.28 1.93 -1.62
N GLY A 162 -18.44 1.09 -2.23
CA GLY A 162 -18.61 -0.35 -2.22
C GLY A 162 -18.27 -0.85 -0.82
N TRP A 163 -19.14 -0.55 0.14
CA TRP A 163 -19.14 -1.25 1.41
C TRP A 163 -19.30 -2.74 1.12
N LEU A 164 -18.24 -3.48 1.39
CA LEU A 164 -18.33 -4.86 1.86
C LEU A 164 -18.30 -4.83 3.39
N THR A 165 -19.05 -3.93 4.04
CA THR A 165 -19.63 -4.36 5.30
C THR A 165 -20.63 -5.42 4.94
N ARG A 166 -20.37 -6.60 5.48
CA ARG A 166 -21.40 -7.47 6.04
C ARG A 166 -22.77 -6.77 6.05
N ASP A 167 -23.73 -7.32 5.31
CA ASP A 167 -25.13 -6.92 5.37
C ASP A 167 -25.57 -6.91 6.84
N ASP A 168 -25.47 -5.77 7.51
CA ASP A 168 -26.23 -5.49 8.72
C ASP A 168 -27.63 -5.07 8.26
N LYS A 169 -28.29 -5.93 7.45
CA LYS A 169 -29.74 -5.87 7.34
C LYS A 169 -30.26 -6.26 8.72
N PRO A 170 -31.04 -5.41 9.42
CA PRO A 170 -31.78 -5.90 10.56
C PRO A 170 -32.64 -7.04 10.02
N SER A 171 -32.47 -8.23 10.57
CA SER A 171 -33.28 -9.41 10.29
C SER A 171 -34.74 -9.08 10.66
N ALA A 172 -35.45 -8.46 9.73
CA ALA A 172 -36.87 -8.16 9.80
C ALA A 172 -37.73 -9.39 9.46
N ASP A 173 -37.17 -10.60 9.59
CA ASP A 173 -37.83 -11.87 9.27
C ASP A 173 -37.96 -12.83 10.47
N LEU A 174 -37.77 -12.35 11.71
CA LEU A 174 -38.14 -13.10 12.93
C LEU A 174 -39.37 -12.49 13.62
N LYS A 175 -40.43 -12.27 12.86
CA LYS A 175 -41.80 -12.20 13.37
C LYS A 175 -42.74 -12.99 12.46
N LYS A 176 -42.64 -14.32 12.54
CA LYS A 176 -43.72 -15.25 12.21
C LYS A 176 -43.43 -16.58 12.92
N SER A 177 -43.89 -16.66 14.16
CA SER A 177 -44.23 -17.88 14.91
C SER A 177 -45.08 -17.48 16.10
#